data_AF-A0A3S4FFR1-F1
#
_entry.id   AF-A0A3S4FFR1-F1
#
_cell.length_a   1.000
_cell.length_b   1.000
_cell.length_c   1.000
_cell.angle_alpha   90.00
_cell.angle_beta   90.00
_cell.angle_gamma   90.00
#
_symmetry.space_group_name_H-M   'P 1'
#
loop_
_entity.id
_entity.type
_entity.pdbx_description
1 polymer ?
#
loop_
_entity_poly.entity_id
_entity_poly.type
_entity_poly.pdbx_seq_one_letter_code
_entity_poly.pdbx_strand_id
1 'polypeptide(L)'
;MISATAGVRIKPKMTVEHMATAMSLAAQCEGVVIAGTFSRHYAKSYQLATCSLTPPLRRNMNVYYHAWRAQTPATQRFRDFLFSYVDEHHDAPANQR
;
A
#
# COMPACT_ATOMS: atom_id res chain seq x y z
N MET A 1 -1.39 -3.57 16.99
CA MET A 1 -2.81 -3.77 16.62
C MET A 1 -3.08 -2.94 15.36
N ILE A 2 -3.31 -3.57 14.20
CA ILE A 2 -3.68 -2.80 12.99
C ILE A 2 -5.15 -2.45 13.15
N SER A 3 -5.42 -1.22 13.59
CA SER A 3 -6.77 -0.65 13.51
C SER A 3 -6.99 -0.24 12.07
N ALA A 4 -7.50 -1.17 11.25
CA ALA A 4 -8.17 -0.79 10.03
C ALA A 4 -9.31 0.17 10.40
N THR A 5 -9.47 1.25 9.65
CA THR A 5 -10.49 2.30 9.85
C THR A 5 -11.93 1.79 9.97
N ALA A 6 -12.20 0.51 9.67
CA ALA A 6 -13.50 -0.14 9.78
C ALA A 6 -13.83 -0.80 11.13
N GLY A 7 -12.98 -0.67 12.17
CA GLY A 7 -13.30 -1.19 13.51
C GLY A 7 -13.21 -2.72 13.66
N VAL A 8 -12.78 -3.44 12.62
CA VAL A 8 -12.54 -4.88 12.67
C VAL A 8 -11.21 -5.14 13.39
N ARG A 9 -11.25 -5.80 14.55
CA ARG A 9 -10.04 -6.22 15.27
C ARG A 9 -9.48 -7.48 14.62
N ILE A 10 -8.31 -7.34 14.01
CA ILE A 10 -7.57 -8.47 13.44
C ILE A 10 -6.43 -8.82 14.40
N LYS A 11 -6.45 -10.04 14.94
CA LYS A 11 -5.35 -10.57 15.75
C LYS A 11 -4.34 -11.22 14.80
N PRO A 12 -3.11 -10.67 14.68
CA PRO A 12 -2.11 -11.28 13.81
C PRO A 12 -1.64 -12.63 14.40
N LYS A 13 -1.43 -13.62 13.54
CA LYS A 13 -0.75 -14.88 13.90
C LYS A 13 0.70 -14.62 14.31
N MET A 14 1.37 -13.73 13.59
CA MET A 14 2.76 -13.33 13.81
C MET A 14 2.96 -11.86 13.43
N THR A 15 3.97 -11.23 14.02
CA THR A 15 4.38 -9.87 13.67
C THR A 15 5.77 -9.92 13.05
N VAL A 16 5.94 -9.28 11.90
CA VAL A 16 7.21 -9.14 11.20
C VAL A 16 7.47 -7.68 10.88
N GLU A 17 8.74 -7.32 10.72
CA GLU A 17 9.15 -5.93 10.53
C GLU A 17 8.99 -5.42 9.09
N HIS A 18 9.06 -6.34 8.11
CA HIS A 18 9.07 -5.98 6.69
C HIS A 18 7.96 -6.67 5.92
N MET A 19 7.34 -5.90 5.02
CA MET A 19 6.27 -6.39 4.16
C MET A 19 6.74 -7.50 3.21
N ALA A 20 7.97 -7.42 2.70
CA ALA A 20 8.54 -8.47 1.86
C ALA A 20 8.61 -9.82 2.60
N THR A 21 8.98 -9.80 3.88
CA THR A 21 8.97 -10.99 4.75
C THR A 21 7.56 -11.53 4.92
N ALA A 22 6.57 -10.66 5.19
CA ALA A 22 5.17 -11.08 5.31
C ALA A 22 4.65 -11.76 4.03
N MET A 23 4.97 -11.19 2.86
CA MET A 23 4.58 -11.75 1.57
C MET A 23 5.28 -13.08 1.28
N SER A 24 6.57 -13.21 1.58
CA SER A 24 7.30 -14.46 1.43
C SER A 24 6.73 -15.58 2.30
N LEU A 25 6.32 -15.26 3.53
CA LEU A 25 5.67 -16.22 4.43
C LEU A 25 4.29 -16.63 3.90
N ALA A 26 3.50 -15.68 3.40
CA ALA A 26 2.23 -16.01 2.75
C ALA A 26 2.41 -16.93 1.53
N ALA A 27 3.47 -16.73 0.74
CA ALA A 27 3.80 -17.59 -0.40
C ALA A 27 4.18 -19.02 0.01
N GLN A 28 4.64 -19.20 1.26
CA GLN A 28 4.90 -20.50 1.89
C GLN A 28 3.69 -21.05 2.65
N CYS A 29 2.49 -20.49 2.42
CA CYS A 29 1.25 -20.89 3.07
C CYS A 29 1.19 -20.62 4.59
N GLU A 30 2.00 -19.71 5.12
CA GLU A 30 1.99 -19.38 6.56
C GLU A 30 0.83 -18.44 6.97
N GLY A 31 0.01 -18.01 6.01
CA GLY A 31 -1.21 -17.24 6.25
C GLY A 31 -1.55 -16.30 5.10
N VAL A 32 -2.27 -15.23 5.43
CA VAL A 32 -2.66 -14.16 4.49
C VAL A 32 -2.09 -12.81 4.95
N VAL A 33 -1.85 -11.92 3.99
CA VAL A 33 -1.37 -10.56 4.26
C VAL A 33 -2.43 -9.55 3.84
N ILE A 34 -2.73 -8.62 4.74
CA ILE A 34 -3.55 -7.44 4.42
C ILE A 34 -2.60 -6.31 4.05
N ALA A 35 -2.69 -5.82 2.81
CA ALA A 35 -1.80 -4.81 2.27
C ALA A 35 -2.56 -3.78 1.43
N GLY A 36 -1.95 -2.61 1.24
CA GLY A 36 -2.46 -1.59 0.33
C GLY A 36 -2.16 -1.93 -1.13
N THR A 37 -2.79 -1.20 -2.06
CA THR A 37 -2.60 -1.39 -3.51
C THR A 37 -1.15 -1.23 -3.94
N PHE A 38 -0.38 -0.34 -3.31
CA PHE A 38 1.05 -0.15 -3.58
C PHE A 38 1.90 -1.43 -3.42
N SER A 39 1.41 -2.41 -2.65
CA SER A 39 2.09 -3.68 -2.40
C SER A 39 1.89 -4.74 -3.48
N ARG A 40 1.07 -4.44 -4.50
CA ARG A 40 0.66 -5.43 -5.51
C ARG A 40 1.83 -5.97 -6.33
N HIS A 41 2.84 -5.15 -6.59
CA HIS A 41 4.06 -5.61 -7.26
C HIS A 41 4.75 -6.74 -6.48
N TYR A 42 4.80 -6.67 -5.15
CA TYR A 42 5.30 -7.79 -4.33
C TYR A 42 4.42 -9.03 -4.45
N ALA A 43 3.10 -8.87 -4.39
CA ALA A 43 2.19 -10.01 -4.55
C ALA A 43 2.41 -10.70 -5.91
N LYS A 44 2.63 -9.94 -6.99
CA LYS A 44 2.99 -10.47 -8.31
C LYS A 44 4.33 -11.20 -8.29
N SER A 45 5.37 -10.61 -7.70
CA SER A 45 6.71 -11.24 -7.60
C SER A 45 6.70 -12.55 -6.82
N TYR A 46 5.87 -12.65 -5.77
CA TYR A 46 5.71 -13.86 -4.96
C TYR A 46 4.60 -14.80 -5.47
N GLN A 47 4.03 -14.53 -6.65
CA GLN A 47 2.96 -15.35 -7.27
C GLN A 47 1.72 -15.54 -6.37
N LEU A 48 1.41 -14.53 -5.56
CA LEU A 48 0.27 -14.54 -4.65
C LEU A 48 -1.02 -14.13 -5.37
N ALA A 49 -2.11 -14.83 -5.04
CA ALA A 49 -3.45 -14.38 -5.39
C ALA A 49 -3.83 -13.14 -4.56
N THR A 50 -4.49 -12.18 -5.19
CA THR A 50 -4.96 -10.95 -4.54
C THR A 50 -6.48 -10.86 -4.59
N CYS A 51 -7.11 -10.47 -3.49
CA CYS A 51 -8.53 -10.14 -3.43
C CYS A 51 -8.75 -8.77 -2.78
N SER A 52 -9.80 -8.07 -3.20
CA SER A 52 -10.20 -6.82 -2.57
C SER A 52 -10.97 -7.07 -1.28
N LEU A 53 -10.78 -6.20 -0.29
CA LEU A 53 -11.55 -6.22 0.95
C LEU A 53 -12.93 -5.59 0.72
N THR A 54 -13.95 -6.19 1.36
CA THR A 54 -15.33 -5.68 1.37
C THR A 54 -15.79 -5.50 2.82
N PRO A 55 -16.07 -4.28 3.30
CA PRO A 55 -15.95 -3.00 2.58
C PRO A 55 -14.48 -2.61 2.31
N PRO A 56 -14.22 -1.74 1.31
CA PRO A 56 -12.87 -1.29 1.00
C PRO A 56 -12.31 -0.45 2.15
N LEU A 57 -11.06 -0.74 2.53
CA LEU A 57 -10.30 0.06 3.50
C LEU A 57 -9.46 1.10 2.78
N ARG A 58 -9.57 2.37 3.20
CA ARG A 58 -8.77 3.47 2.66
C ARG A 58 -7.66 3.86 3.62
N ARG A 59 -6.46 4.08 3.07
CA ARG A 59 -5.32 4.66 3.77
C ARG A 59 -4.87 5.90 3.00
N ASN A 60 -4.73 7.02 3.71
CA ASN A 60 -4.22 8.26 3.13
C ASN A 60 -2.70 8.19 3.05
N MET A 61 -2.14 8.48 1.87
CA MET A 61 -0.71 8.72 1.68
C MET A 61 -0.53 10.22 1.44
N ASN A 62 0.16 10.89 2.37
CA ASN A 62 0.35 12.33 2.33
C ASN A 62 1.80 12.65 1.99
N VAL A 63 2.00 13.71 1.21
CA VAL A 63 3.34 14.26 0.90
C VAL A 63 3.57 15.46 1.80
N TYR A 64 4.65 15.42 2.59
CA TYR A 64 5.03 16.50 3.49
C TYR A 64 6.32 17.15 3.02
N TYR A 65 6.37 18.48 3.13
CA TYR A 65 7.55 19.28 2.83
C TYR A 65 7.59 20.47 3.78
N HIS A 66 8.80 20.98 4.00
CA HIS A 66 8.97 22.16 4.85
C HIS A 66 8.37 23.40 4.16
N ALA A 67 7.69 24.26 4.92
CA ALA A 67 7.06 25.48 4.43
C ALA A 67 7.99 26.37 3.55
N TRP A 68 9.26 26.57 3.93
CA TRP A 68 10.20 27.37 3.13
C TRP A 68 10.56 26.72 1.78
N ARG A 69 10.44 25.39 1.65
CA ARG A 69 10.67 24.68 0.37
C ARG A 69 9.44 24.65 -0.52
N ALA A 70 8.26 24.96 -0.01
CA ALA A 70 6.99 24.90 -0.73
C ALA A 70 6.99 25.76 -2.00
N GLN A 71 7.80 26.82 -2.03
CA GLN A 71 7.83 27.80 -3.13
C GLN A 71 9.02 27.62 -4.08
N THR A 72 9.87 26.61 -3.88
CA THR A 72 10.99 26.42 -4.81
C THR A 72 10.51 25.76 -6.10
N PRO A 73 11.04 26.17 -7.28
CA PRO A 73 10.71 25.51 -8.54
C PRO A 73 11.01 24.01 -8.55
N ALA A 74 12.04 23.58 -7.81
CA ALA A 74 12.40 22.17 -7.69
C ALA A 74 11.32 21.36 -6.95
N THR A 75 10.80 21.86 -5.82
CA THR A 75 9.69 21.23 -5.09
C THR A 75 8.45 21.15 -5.97
N GLN A 76 8.12 22.22 -6.69
CA GLN A 76 6.95 22.23 -7.57
C GLN A 76 7.06 21.17 -8.68
N ARG A 77 8.21 21.12 -9.38
CA ARG A 77 8.46 20.09 -10.40
C ARG A 77 8.39 18.67 -9.85
N PHE A 78 8.99 18.44 -8.68
CA PHE A 78 8.95 17.13 -8.04
C PHE A 78 7.52 16.73 -7.66
N ARG A 79 6.74 17.67 -7.12
CA ARG A 79 5.34 17.47 -6.76
C ARG A 79 4.52 17.08 -7.99
N ASP A 80 4.64 17.86 -9.06
CA ASP A 80 3.88 17.65 -10.29
C ASP A 80 4.22 16.30 -10.91
N PHE A 81 5.52 15.97 -10.99
CA PHE A 81 5.99 14.65 -11.43
C PHE A 81 5.42 13.52 -10.57
N LEU A 82 5.51 13.63 -9.23
CA LEU A 82 5.08 12.58 -8.31
C LEU A 82 3.58 12.29 -8.44
N PHE A 83 2.75 13.33 -8.50
CA PHE A 83 1.30 13.14 -8.64
C PHE A 83 0.94 12.55 -10.01
N SER A 84 1.53 13.05 -11.10
CA SER A 84 1.33 12.44 -12.43
C SER A 84 1.76 10.98 -12.46
N TYR A 85 2.92 10.65 -11.88
CA TYR A 85 3.40 9.27 -11.81
C TYR A 85 2.44 8.37 -11.03
N VAL A 86 1.94 8.83 -9.88
CA VAL A 86 0.99 8.07 -9.08
C VAL A 86 -0.32 7.87 -9.82
N ASP A 87 -0.85 8.88 -10.51
CA ASP A 87 -2.09 8.78 -11.28
C ASP A 87 -1.95 7.80 -12.46
N GLU A 88 -0.83 7.86 -13.19
CA GLU A 88 -0.54 6.96 -14.31
C GLU A 88 -0.34 5.50 -13.87
N HIS A 89 0.27 5.29 -12.70
CA HIS A 89 0.66 3.97 -12.20
C HIS A 89 -0.25 3.48 -11.07
N HIS A 90 -1.42 4.09 -10.90
CA HIS A 90 -2.37 3.69 -9.87
C HIS A 90 -2.98 2.32 -10.22
N ASP A 91 -2.51 1.27 -9.54
CA ASP A 91 -3.09 -0.05 -9.64
C ASP A 91 -4.55 -0.05 -9.15
N ALA A 92 -5.49 -0.44 -10.02
CA ALA A 92 -6.87 -0.67 -9.64
C ALA A 92 -6.96 -1.79 -8.58
N PRO A 93 -7.92 -1.74 -7.63
CA PRO A 93 -8.17 -2.82 -6.69
C PRO A 93 -8.28 -4.19 -7.37
N ALA A 94 -7.92 -5.27 -6.67
CA ALA A 94 -8.10 -6.62 -7.19
C ALA A 94 -9.59 -6.89 -7.52
N ASN A 95 -9.85 -7.64 -8.60
CA ASN A 95 -11.20 -8.00 -9.05
C ASN A 95 -12.08 -6.83 -9.55
N GLN A 96 -11.49 -5.66 -9.86
CA GLN A 96 -12.16 -4.58 -10.60
C GLN A 96 -11.64 -4.55 -12.05
N ARG A 97 -11.99 -5.57 -12.83
CA ARG A 97 -11.86 -5.56 -14.30
C ARG A 97 -13.25 -5.48 -14.91
#